data_AF-A0A925CV11-F1
#
_entry.id   AF-A0A925CV11-F1
#
_cell.length_a   1.000
_cell.length_b   1.000
_cell.length_c   1.000
_cell.angle_alpha   90.00
_cell.angle_beta   90.00
_cell.angle_gamma   90.00
#
_symmetry.space_group_name_H-M   'P 1'
#
loop_
_entity.id
_entity.type
_entity.pdbx_description
1 polymer ?
#
loop_
_entity_poly.entity_id
_entity_poly.type
_entity_poly.pdbx_seq_one_letter_code
_entity_poly.pdbx_strand_id
1 'polypeptide(L)'
;MPQTTASDAQAPASATPAPTGVSTTTSAPAVPIAPISQEQAVFLRARRTALTKQLESVQHRRDEVAGELRNDDTRASERPGLQQRLDQLDQRLISLERDIAANSEQLANAPAEPGSNRNDAIATMPSGERPGLLARANPNTVIFFTFLLLMPVVIQLARRFIAPKRAPSKAELAELAALRARVEQMDGAIDAVAVEVERIGEGQRFLTQAMTANLQRSSSALGAPLYEPAVAHSREATERR
;
A
#
# COMPACT_ATOMS: atom_id res chain seq x y z
N MET A 1 -2.49 -77.81 42.33
CA MET A 1 -2.47 -76.88 41.18
C MET A 1 -3.91 -76.66 40.74
N PRO A 2 -4.29 -75.46 40.28
CA PRO A 2 -4.39 -74.18 40.98
C PRO A 2 -5.88 -73.74 41.06
N GLN A 3 -6.22 -72.70 41.82
CA GLN A 3 -7.29 -71.74 41.47
C GLN A 3 -7.40 -70.63 42.52
N THR A 4 -7.12 -69.41 42.08
CA THR A 4 -7.61 -68.16 42.67
C THR A 4 -8.42 -67.48 41.60
N THR A 5 -9.67 -67.11 41.92
CA THR A 5 -10.29 -65.79 41.63
C THR A 5 -11.75 -65.78 42.08
N ALA A 6 -12.12 -64.78 42.87
CA ALA A 6 -13.45 -64.17 43.03
C ALA A 6 -13.20 -62.89 43.86
N SER A 7 -13.89 -61.76 43.76
CA SER A 7 -14.98 -61.23 42.93
C SER A 7 -15.14 -59.75 43.36
N ASP A 8 -15.99 -59.01 42.64
CA ASP A 8 -16.59 -57.69 42.92
C ASP A 8 -16.02 -56.51 42.11
N ALA A 9 -16.82 -55.63 41.50
CA ALA A 9 -18.27 -55.40 41.56
C ALA A 9 -18.81 -54.76 40.27
N GLN A 10 -20.13 -54.78 40.19
CA GLN A 10 -21.07 -54.53 39.11
C GLN A 10 -21.50 -53.05 38.94
N ALA A 11 -21.84 -52.64 37.70
CA ALA A 11 -22.87 -51.62 37.41
C ALA A 11 -23.39 -51.74 35.95
N PRO A 12 -24.64 -51.34 35.64
CA PRO A 12 -25.43 -51.92 34.54
C PRO A 12 -25.71 -51.02 33.31
N ALA A 13 -25.89 -51.72 32.18
CA ALA A 13 -26.77 -51.50 31.02
C ALA A 13 -26.80 -50.16 30.23
N SER A 14 -26.52 -50.27 28.92
CA SER A 14 -27.41 -49.81 27.85
C SER A 14 -27.14 -50.58 26.54
N ALA A 15 -28.22 -50.87 25.82
CA ALA A 15 -28.37 -51.93 24.83
C ALA A 15 -27.63 -51.74 23.49
N THR A 16 -27.25 -52.86 22.90
CA THR A 16 -26.76 -53.04 21.53
C THR A 16 -27.92 -53.10 20.53
N PRO A 17 -27.82 -52.44 19.37
CA PRO A 17 -28.35 -52.99 18.12
C PRO A 17 -27.20 -53.54 17.28
N ALA A 18 -27.36 -54.79 16.84
CA ALA A 18 -26.41 -55.53 16.02
C ALA A 18 -26.21 -54.90 14.62
N PRO A 19 -25.00 -54.93 14.04
CA PRO A 19 -24.78 -54.58 12.65
C PRO A 19 -25.15 -55.77 11.75
N THR A 20 -26.26 -55.64 11.03
CA THR A 20 -26.56 -56.52 9.90
C THR A 20 -25.76 -56.06 8.68
N GLY A 21 -24.71 -56.84 8.38
CA GLY A 21 -24.23 -57.18 7.04
C GLY A 21 -23.92 -56.06 6.06
N VAL A 22 -22.63 -55.88 5.74
CA VAL A 22 -22.24 -55.42 4.41
C VAL A 22 -21.04 -56.23 3.92
N SER A 23 -21.23 -56.82 2.75
CA SER A 23 -20.34 -57.74 2.06
C SER A 23 -18.91 -57.23 1.92
N THR A 24 -17.97 -58.13 2.17
CA THR A 24 -16.58 -58.04 1.73
C THR A 24 -16.52 -58.12 0.21
N THR A 25 -16.30 -56.98 -0.44
CA THR A 25 -15.69 -56.95 -1.77
C THR A 25 -14.36 -56.22 -1.64
N THR A 26 -13.28 -56.98 -1.82
CA THR A 26 -11.93 -56.47 -2.00
C THR A 26 -11.92 -55.43 -3.11
N SER A 27 -11.84 -54.15 -2.73
CA SER A 27 -11.42 -53.06 -3.60
C SER A 27 -10.10 -52.51 -3.06
N ALA A 28 -9.17 -52.25 -3.97
CA ALA A 28 -7.91 -51.55 -3.70
C ALA A 28 -8.16 -50.29 -2.84
N PRO A 29 -7.17 -49.81 -2.06
CA PRO A 29 -7.35 -48.61 -1.24
C PRO A 29 -7.66 -47.42 -2.15
N ALA A 30 -8.95 -47.16 -2.33
CA ALA A 30 -9.45 -45.93 -2.89
C ALA A 30 -9.14 -44.86 -1.85
N VAL A 31 -8.15 -44.03 -2.16
CA VAL A 31 -7.89 -42.80 -1.42
C VAL A 31 -9.22 -42.04 -1.35
N PRO A 32 -9.78 -41.79 -0.16
CA PRO A 32 -10.99 -40.99 -0.05
C PRO A 32 -10.66 -39.57 -0.49
N ILE A 33 -10.91 -39.25 -1.76
CA ILE A 33 -10.98 -37.87 -2.25
C ILE A 33 -12.31 -37.34 -1.73
N ALA A 34 -12.37 -37.00 -0.44
CA ALA A 34 -13.50 -36.27 0.09
C ALA A 34 -13.49 -34.89 -0.61
N PRO A 35 -14.52 -34.55 -1.40
CA PRO A 35 -14.58 -33.24 -2.03
C PRO A 35 -14.59 -32.17 -0.94
N ILE A 36 -13.63 -31.23 -0.99
CA ILE A 36 -13.68 -30.02 -0.16
C ILE A 36 -15.04 -29.34 -0.35
N SER A 37 -15.65 -28.89 0.76
CA SER A 37 -16.98 -28.30 0.71
C SER A 37 -16.96 -27.03 -0.14
N GLN A 38 -18.07 -26.70 -0.81
CA GLN A 38 -18.18 -25.52 -1.67
C GLN A 38 -17.78 -24.22 -0.93
N GLU A 39 -18.09 -24.14 0.36
CA GLU A 39 -17.67 -23.05 1.25
C GLU A 39 -16.14 -22.95 1.36
N GLN A 40 -15.44 -24.08 1.51
CA GLN A 40 -13.98 -24.10 1.55
C GLN A 40 -13.37 -23.64 0.22
N ALA A 41 -13.96 -24.00 -0.92
CA ALA A 41 -13.50 -23.51 -2.23
C ALA A 41 -13.65 -21.99 -2.37
N VAL A 42 -14.74 -21.39 -1.88
CA VAL A 42 -14.91 -19.93 -1.86
C VAL A 42 -13.87 -19.25 -0.97
N PHE A 43 -13.64 -19.79 0.23
CA PHE A 43 -12.62 -19.28 1.14
C PHE A 43 -11.21 -19.35 0.53
N LEU A 44 -10.86 -20.45 -0.12
CA LEU A 44 -9.56 -20.62 -0.79
C LEU A 44 -9.37 -19.62 -1.92
N ARG A 45 -10.41 -19.36 -2.74
CA ARG A 45 -10.36 -18.31 -3.78
C ARG A 45 -10.16 -16.92 -3.18
N ALA A 46 -10.90 -16.58 -2.12
CA ALA A 46 -10.75 -15.30 -1.43
C ALA A 46 -9.33 -15.12 -0.87
N ARG A 47 -8.78 -16.19 -0.27
CA ARG A 47 -7.39 -16.21 0.22
C ARG A 47 -6.39 -16.01 -0.91
N ARG A 48 -6.57 -16.66 -2.07
CA ARG A 48 -5.72 -16.44 -3.26
C ARG A 48 -5.71 -14.97 -3.67
N THR A 49 -6.88 -14.35 -3.82
CA THR A 49 -6.98 -12.94 -4.19
C THR A 49 -6.28 -12.04 -3.17
N ALA A 50 -6.41 -12.33 -1.88
CA ALA A 50 -5.72 -11.58 -0.83
C ALA A 50 -4.19 -11.73 -0.93
N LEU A 51 -3.68 -12.95 -1.11
CA LEU A 51 -2.25 -13.22 -1.27
C LEU A 51 -1.68 -12.55 -2.53
N THR A 52 -2.40 -12.56 -3.66
CA THR A 52 -1.97 -11.88 -4.88
C THR A 52 -1.87 -10.37 -4.69
N LYS A 53 -2.84 -9.75 -3.99
CA LYS A 53 -2.78 -8.31 -3.65
C LYS A 53 -1.59 -7.99 -2.74
N GLN A 54 -1.28 -8.88 -1.79
CA GLN A 54 -0.12 -8.73 -0.92
C GLN A 54 1.20 -8.85 -1.70
N LEU A 55 1.28 -9.79 -2.64
CA LEU A 55 2.43 -9.96 -3.52
C LEU A 55 2.67 -8.70 -4.35
N GLU A 56 1.63 -8.18 -4.99
CA GLU A 56 1.69 -6.93 -5.79
C GLU A 56 2.17 -5.75 -4.93
N SER A 57 1.63 -5.60 -3.71
CA SER A 57 2.06 -4.54 -2.78
C SER A 57 3.52 -4.67 -2.35
N VAL A 58 4.01 -5.90 -2.13
CA VAL A 58 5.42 -6.15 -1.79
C VAL A 58 6.32 -5.87 -2.99
N GLN A 59 5.91 -6.25 -4.20
CA GLN A 59 6.63 -5.96 -5.45
C GLN A 59 6.77 -4.46 -5.68
N HIS A 60 5.68 -3.69 -5.55
CA HIS A 60 5.75 -2.24 -5.68
C HIS A 60 6.71 -1.58 -4.69
N ARG A 61 6.66 -1.99 -3.41
CA ARG A 61 7.59 -1.48 -2.39
C ARG A 61 9.04 -1.88 -2.68
N ARG A 62 9.25 -3.09 -3.19
CA ARG A 62 10.58 -3.57 -3.59
C ARG A 62 11.14 -2.72 -4.72
N ASP A 63 10.34 -2.43 -5.74
CA ASP A 63 10.75 -1.61 -6.88
C ASP A 63 11.05 -0.17 -6.46
N GLU A 64 10.26 0.39 -5.54
CA GLU A 64 10.50 1.70 -4.93
C GLU A 64 11.84 1.75 -4.18
N VAL A 65 12.09 0.80 -3.25
CA VAL A 65 13.34 0.71 -2.48
C VAL A 65 14.54 0.46 -3.40
N ALA A 66 14.40 -0.39 -4.41
CA ALA A 66 15.45 -0.63 -5.40
C ALA A 66 15.71 0.59 -6.30
N GLY A 67 14.68 1.40 -6.54
CA GLY A 67 14.80 2.68 -7.24
C GLY A 67 15.56 3.70 -6.40
N GLU A 68 15.20 3.84 -5.12
CA GLU A 68 15.87 4.71 -4.16
C GLU A 68 17.34 4.32 -3.97
N LEU A 69 17.66 3.02 -3.90
CA LEU A 69 19.05 2.55 -3.80
C LEU A 69 19.87 2.86 -5.07
N ARG A 70 19.23 2.94 -6.24
CA ARG A 70 19.87 3.31 -7.51
C ARG A 70 19.96 4.82 -7.71
N ASN A 71 19.25 5.61 -6.91
CA ASN A 71 19.29 7.06 -7.02
C ASN A 71 20.67 7.57 -6.57
N ASP A 72 21.23 8.49 -7.35
CA ASP A 72 22.55 9.08 -7.12
C ASP A 72 22.55 10.03 -5.92
N ASP A 73 21.39 10.60 -5.58
CA ASP A 73 21.20 11.47 -4.42
C ASP A 73 21.18 10.72 -3.07
N THR A 74 21.08 9.38 -3.10
CA THR A 74 20.98 8.55 -1.89
C THR A 74 22.31 8.49 -1.15
N ARG A 75 22.31 8.99 0.09
CA ARG A 75 23.51 9.13 0.93
C ARG A 75 24.14 7.76 1.21
N ALA A 76 25.49 7.69 1.17
CA ALA A 76 26.22 6.44 1.41
C ALA A 76 25.87 5.76 2.76
N SER A 77 25.53 6.55 3.78
CA SER A 77 25.12 6.05 5.11
C SER A 77 23.75 5.36 5.14
N GLU A 78 22.87 5.64 4.18
CA GLU A 78 21.49 5.11 4.14
C GLU A 78 21.39 3.81 3.33
N ARG A 79 22.33 3.61 2.39
CA ARG A 79 22.37 2.44 1.49
C ARG A 79 22.35 1.09 2.22
N PRO A 80 23.10 0.88 3.32
CA PRO A 80 23.05 -0.40 4.04
C PRO A 80 21.66 -0.71 4.61
N GLY A 81 20.95 0.31 5.11
CA GLY A 81 19.59 0.16 5.64
C GLY A 81 18.58 -0.16 4.55
N LEU A 82 18.69 0.49 3.38
CA LEU A 82 17.87 0.19 2.21
C LEU A 82 18.13 -1.22 1.66
N GLN A 83 19.39 -1.66 1.61
CA GLN A 83 19.75 -3.02 1.22
C GLN A 83 19.12 -4.07 2.14
N GLN A 84 19.21 -3.86 3.47
CA GLN A 84 18.59 -4.77 4.44
C GLN A 84 17.07 -4.85 4.26
N ARG A 85 16.40 -3.73 3.96
CA ARG A 85 14.96 -3.70 3.66
C ARG A 85 14.64 -4.47 2.38
N LEU A 86 15.46 -4.34 1.35
CA LEU A 86 15.30 -5.07 0.10
C LEU A 86 15.39 -6.59 0.33
N ASP A 87 16.40 -7.04 1.08
CA ASP A 87 16.58 -8.46 1.41
C ASP A 87 15.37 -9.01 2.20
N GLN A 88 14.83 -8.22 3.13
CA GLN A 88 13.63 -8.61 3.89
C GLN A 88 12.38 -8.71 2.98
N LEU A 89 12.23 -7.80 2.01
CA LEU A 89 11.13 -7.84 1.04
C LEU A 89 11.26 -9.05 0.11
N ASP A 90 12.46 -9.40 -0.32
CA ASP A 90 12.74 -10.57 -1.15
C ASP A 90 12.37 -11.87 -0.42
N GLN A 91 12.70 -12.00 0.87
CA GLN A 91 12.29 -13.15 1.68
C GLN A 91 10.77 -13.28 1.78
N ARG A 92 10.06 -12.15 1.93
CA ARG A 92 8.58 -12.14 1.99
C ARG A 92 7.96 -12.52 0.65
N LEU A 93 8.52 -12.04 -0.45
CA LEU A 93 8.07 -12.37 -1.80
C LEU A 93 8.11 -13.89 -2.03
N ILE A 94 9.24 -14.53 -1.72
CA ILE A 94 9.39 -15.99 -1.85
C ILE A 94 8.39 -16.74 -0.95
N SER A 95 8.12 -16.24 0.26
CA SER A 95 7.12 -16.84 1.15
C SER A 95 5.71 -16.74 0.57
N LEU A 96 5.33 -15.57 0.05
CA LEU A 96 4.02 -15.35 -0.56
C LEU A 96 3.81 -16.21 -1.82
N GLU A 97 4.84 -16.36 -2.64
CA GLU A 97 4.81 -17.24 -3.82
C GLU A 97 4.58 -18.71 -3.43
N ARG A 98 5.27 -19.18 -2.38
CA ARG A 98 5.03 -20.53 -1.82
C ARG A 98 3.62 -20.70 -1.29
N ASP A 99 3.09 -19.70 -0.58
CA ASP A 99 1.72 -19.74 -0.04
C ASP A 99 0.67 -19.77 -1.16
N ILE A 100 0.89 -19.02 -2.24
CA ILE A 100 0.02 -19.04 -3.42
C ILE A 100 0.06 -20.41 -4.09
N ALA A 101 1.26 -21.01 -4.25
CA ALA A 101 1.41 -22.33 -4.83
C ALA A 101 0.65 -23.39 -4.00
N ALA A 102 0.87 -23.44 -2.69
CA ALA A 102 0.17 -24.35 -1.79
C ALA A 102 -1.36 -24.14 -1.80
N ASN A 103 -1.82 -22.88 -1.86
CA ASN A 103 -3.24 -22.58 -1.97
C ASN A 103 -3.83 -23.02 -3.32
N SER A 104 -3.06 -22.92 -4.40
CA SER A 104 -3.48 -23.36 -5.73
C SER A 104 -3.60 -24.89 -5.84
N GLU A 105 -2.72 -25.65 -5.18
CA GLU A 105 -2.83 -27.11 -5.09
C GLU A 105 -4.08 -27.54 -4.31
N GLN A 106 -4.38 -26.85 -3.19
CA GLN A 106 -5.61 -27.08 -2.43
C GLN A 106 -6.86 -26.79 -3.28
N LEU A 107 -6.82 -25.74 -4.11
CA LEU A 107 -7.92 -25.40 -5.01
C LEU A 107 -8.03 -26.37 -6.20
N ALA A 108 -6.92 -26.93 -6.68
CA ALA A 108 -6.91 -27.95 -7.74
C ALA A 108 -7.55 -29.28 -7.28
N ASN A 109 -7.48 -29.57 -5.98
CA ASN A 109 -8.17 -30.70 -5.37
C ASN A 109 -9.67 -30.42 -5.09
N ALA A 110 -10.19 -29.24 -5.48
CA ALA A 110 -11.61 -28.90 -5.33
C ALA A 110 -12.47 -29.53 -6.43
N PRO A 111 -13.65 -30.08 -6.11
CA PRO A 111 -14.58 -30.51 -7.14
C PRO A 111 -14.98 -29.32 -8.01
N ALA A 112 -14.89 -29.49 -9.33
CA ALA A 112 -15.28 -28.47 -10.29
C ALA A 112 -16.80 -28.19 -10.19
N GLU A 113 -17.16 -26.95 -9.89
CA GLU A 113 -18.54 -26.46 -9.88
C GLU A 113 -19.11 -26.46 -11.31
N PRO A 114 -20.24 -27.13 -11.59
CA PRO A 114 -20.98 -26.93 -12.84
C PRO A 114 -21.69 -25.57 -12.79
N GLY A 115 -21.09 -24.53 -13.39
CA GLY A 115 -21.82 -23.32 -13.79
C GLY A 115 -21.34 -21.96 -13.27
N SER A 116 -20.22 -21.84 -12.54
CA SER A 116 -19.76 -20.53 -12.03
C SER A 116 -18.86 -19.72 -12.98
N ASN A 117 -18.54 -20.23 -14.18
CA ASN A 117 -17.63 -19.56 -15.11
C ASN A 117 -18.35 -18.57 -16.04
N ARG A 118 -18.95 -17.50 -15.49
CA ARG A 118 -19.33 -16.34 -16.32
C ARG A 118 -18.35 -15.18 -16.24
N ASN A 119 -17.53 -15.11 -15.18
CA ASN A 119 -16.65 -13.97 -14.96
C ASN A 119 -15.14 -14.30 -14.91
N ASP A 120 -14.76 -15.58 -14.92
CA ASP A 120 -13.35 -16.03 -14.95
C ASP A 120 -12.94 -16.68 -16.30
N ALA A 121 -13.65 -16.36 -17.39
CA ALA A 121 -13.36 -16.89 -18.72
C ALA A 121 -12.17 -16.13 -19.38
N ILE A 122 -11.00 -16.23 -18.79
CA ILE A 122 -9.75 -16.26 -19.55
C ILE A 122 -9.25 -17.71 -19.42
N ALA A 123 -9.28 -18.43 -20.55
CA ALA A 123 -8.88 -19.82 -20.75
C ALA A 123 -9.97 -20.89 -20.50
N THR A 124 -10.22 -21.62 -21.59
CA THR A 124 -10.98 -22.87 -21.71
C THR A 124 -12.49 -22.70 -21.88
N MET A 125 -12.88 -22.31 -23.10
CA MET A 125 -14.19 -22.73 -23.61
C MET A 125 -14.22 -24.26 -23.61
N PRO A 126 -15.29 -24.91 -23.11
CA PRO A 126 -15.55 -26.29 -23.47
C PRO A 126 -15.97 -26.29 -24.95
N SER A 127 -15.00 -26.56 -25.81
CA SER A 127 -15.21 -26.81 -27.23
C SER A 127 -16.08 -28.05 -27.42
N GLY A 128 -17.39 -27.88 -27.28
CA GLY A 128 -18.38 -28.62 -28.05
C GLY A 128 -18.28 -28.19 -29.51
N GLU A 129 -17.11 -28.38 -30.12
CA GLU A 129 -16.83 -27.97 -31.48
C GLU A 129 -17.51 -28.95 -32.43
N ARG A 130 -18.68 -28.54 -32.91
CA ARG A 130 -19.03 -28.82 -34.30
C ARG A 130 -17.84 -28.31 -35.13
N PRO A 131 -17.15 -29.13 -35.93
CA PRO A 131 -15.93 -28.71 -36.60
C PRO A 131 -16.26 -27.56 -37.55
N GLY A 132 -15.96 -26.35 -37.12
CA GLY A 132 -16.01 -25.15 -37.94
C GLY A 132 -14.95 -25.24 -39.03
N LEU A 133 -15.16 -24.53 -40.13
CA LEU A 133 -14.28 -24.49 -41.31
C LEU A 133 -12.78 -24.28 -40.96
N LEU A 134 -12.50 -23.61 -39.83
CA LEU A 134 -11.15 -23.33 -39.32
C LEU A 134 -10.47 -24.53 -38.65
N ALA A 135 -11.21 -25.50 -38.11
CA ALA A 135 -10.66 -26.71 -37.50
C ALA A 135 -10.13 -27.72 -38.54
N ARG A 136 -10.53 -27.56 -39.81
CA ARG A 136 -10.05 -28.35 -40.95
C ARG A 136 -8.88 -27.69 -41.69
N ALA A 137 -8.57 -26.43 -41.39
CA ALA A 137 -7.46 -25.72 -42.01
C ALA A 137 -6.13 -26.16 -41.38
N ASN A 138 -5.08 -26.27 -42.20
CA ASN A 138 -3.74 -26.55 -41.69
C ASN A 138 -3.36 -25.48 -40.66
N PRO A 139 -2.87 -25.85 -39.46
CA PRO A 139 -2.60 -24.91 -38.37
C PRO A 139 -1.60 -23.82 -38.79
N ASN A 140 -0.64 -24.17 -39.64
CA ASN A 140 0.34 -23.23 -40.20
C ASN A 140 -0.32 -22.12 -41.05
N THR A 141 -1.38 -22.44 -41.78
CA THR A 141 -2.13 -21.46 -42.59
C THR A 141 -2.88 -20.49 -41.69
N VAL A 142 -3.53 -20.99 -40.64
CA VAL A 142 -4.25 -20.15 -39.67
C VAL A 142 -3.28 -19.17 -39.00
N ILE A 143 -2.15 -19.68 -38.50
CA ILE A 143 -1.12 -18.87 -37.85
C ILE A 143 -0.58 -17.80 -38.81
N PHE A 144 -0.25 -18.16 -40.06
CA PHE A 144 0.27 -17.22 -41.05
C PHE A 144 -0.71 -16.09 -41.35
N PHE A 145 -1.99 -16.41 -41.57
CA PHE A 145 -3.02 -15.39 -41.84
C PHE A 145 -3.33 -14.52 -40.63
N THR A 146 -3.33 -15.08 -39.41
CA THR A 146 -3.48 -14.30 -38.17
C THR A 146 -2.33 -13.30 -38.01
N PHE A 147 -1.09 -13.73 -38.24
CA PHE A 147 0.05 -12.83 -38.20
C PHE A 147 -0.03 -11.75 -39.29
N LEU A 148 -0.32 -12.12 -40.54
CA LEU A 148 -0.46 -11.16 -41.64
C LEU A 148 -1.54 -10.10 -41.35
N LEU A 149 -2.64 -10.52 -40.71
CA LEU A 149 -3.74 -9.63 -40.34
C LEU A 149 -3.40 -8.70 -39.16
N LEU A 150 -2.70 -9.19 -38.14
CA LEU A 150 -2.34 -8.39 -36.94
C LEU A 150 -1.10 -7.51 -37.13
N MET A 151 -0.18 -7.89 -38.03
CA MET A 151 1.10 -7.22 -38.23
C MET A 151 1.00 -5.70 -38.49
N PRO A 152 0.08 -5.16 -39.31
CA PRO A 152 -0.01 -3.71 -39.51
C PRO A 152 -0.41 -2.95 -38.25
N VAL A 153 -1.24 -3.53 -37.39
CA VAL A 153 -1.64 -2.93 -36.10
C VAL A 153 -0.44 -2.88 -35.16
N VAL A 154 0.31 -3.98 -35.08
CA VAL A 154 1.52 -4.07 -34.26
C VAL A 154 2.57 -3.06 -34.73
N ILE A 155 2.80 -2.90 -36.03
CA ILE A 155 3.71 -1.87 -36.56
C ILE A 155 3.25 -0.47 -36.17
N GLN A 156 1.96 -0.15 -36.28
CA GLN A 156 1.45 1.18 -35.93
C GLN A 156 1.69 1.51 -34.45
N LEU A 157 1.46 0.56 -33.55
CA LEU A 157 1.74 0.73 -32.13
C LEU A 157 3.25 0.83 -31.85
N ALA A 158 4.06 -0.04 -32.47
CA ALA A 158 5.51 -0.02 -32.30
C ALA A 158 6.12 1.32 -32.79
N ARG A 159 5.61 1.87 -33.89
CA ARG A 159 6.03 3.18 -34.39
C ARG A 159 5.74 4.32 -33.41
N ARG A 160 4.71 4.21 -32.55
CA ARG A 160 4.44 5.21 -31.51
C ARG A 160 5.52 5.24 -30.42
N PHE A 161 6.10 4.08 -30.10
CA PHE A 161 7.15 3.97 -29.07
C PHE A 161 8.56 4.22 -29.62
N ILE A 162 8.81 3.86 -30.89
CA ILE A 162 10.12 3.95 -31.52
C ILE A 162 10.28 5.24 -32.34
N ALA A 163 9.19 5.98 -32.63
CA ALA A 163 9.31 7.24 -33.33
C ALA A 163 10.15 8.23 -32.51
N PRO A 164 11.14 8.89 -33.14
CA PRO A 164 11.92 9.93 -32.48
C PRO A 164 10.96 11.01 -31.95
N LYS A 165 11.15 11.41 -30.69
CA LYS A 165 10.38 12.49 -30.06
C LYS A 165 10.46 13.70 -31.00
N ARG A 166 9.33 14.01 -31.66
CA ARG A 166 9.24 15.18 -32.53
C ARG A 166 9.63 16.40 -31.69
N ALA A 167 10.45 17.28 -32.26
CA ALA A 167 10.75 18.55 -31.61
C ALA A 167 9.44 19.24 -31.21
N PRO A 168 9.35 19.80 -29.99
CA PRO A 168 8.13 20.43 -29.51
C PRO A 168 7.70 21.50 -30.52
N SER A 169 6.40 21.56 -30.77
CA SER A 169 5.87 22.52 -31.74
C SER A 169 6.11 23.95 -31.25
N LYS A 170 6.13 24.94 -32.17
CA LYS A 170 6.26 26.36 -31.78
C LYS A 170 5.17 26.79 -30.78
N ALA A 171 3.98 26.21 -30.87
CA ALA A 171 2.88 26.46 -29.95
C ALA A 171 3.17 25.92 -28.54
N GLU A 172 3.71 24.70 -28.44
CA GLU A 172 4.08 24.05 -27.19
C GLU A 172 5.24 24.78 -26.49
N LEU A 173 6.20 25.28 -27.27
CA LEU A 173 7.28 26.14 -26.75
C LEU A 173 6.76 27.48 -26.22
N ALA A 174 5.77 28.07 -26.89
CA ALA A 174 5.14 29.31 -26.44
C ALA A 174 4.33 29.11 -25.14
N GLU A 175 3.62 27.98 -25.02
CA GLU A 175 2.91 27.60 -23.80
C GLU A 175 3.88 27.39 -22.63
N LEU A 176 5.00 26.70 -22.86
CA LEU A 176 6.03 26.49 -21.86
C LEU A 176 6.66 27.82 -21.39
N ALA A 177 6.90 28.74 -22.32
CA ALA A 177 7.39 30.08 -22.01
C ALA A 177 6.37 30.88 -21.19
N ALA A 178 5.09 30.79 -21.52
CA ALA A 178 4.02 31.43 -20.76
C ALA A 178 3.89 30.85 -19.34
N LEU A 179 4.07 29.53 -19.19
CA LEU A 179 4.09 28.88 -17.88
C LEU A 179 5.25 29.40 -17.01
N ARG A 180 6.44 29.50 -17.60
CA ARG A 180 7.63 30.05 -16.90
C ARG A 180 7.42 31.48 -16.45
N ALA A 181 6.84 32.33 -17.31
CA ALA A 181 6.51 33.71 -16.96
C ALA A 181 5.51 33.80 -15.79
N ARG A 182 4.54 32.88 -15.72
CA ARG A 182 3.60 32.82 -14.58
C ARG A 182 4.30 32.41 -13.28
N VAL A 183 5.23 31.46 -13.34
CA VAL A 183 6.01 31.05 -12.16
C VAL A 183 6.88 32.19 -11.66
N GLU A 184 7.55 32.91 -12.55
CA GLU A 184 8.34 34.10 -12.20
C GLU A 184 7.48 35.21 -11.60
N GLN A 185 6.27 35.42 -12.12
CA GLN A 185 5.29 36.34 -11.53
C GLN A 185 4.83 35.87 -10.14
N MET A 186 4.64 34.57 -9.94
CA MET A 186 4.28 34.01 -8.63
C MET A 186 5.41 34.20 -7.62
N ASP A 187 6.67 34.04 -8.03
CA ASP A 187 7.83 34.25 -7.16
C ASP A 187 7.89 35.69 -6.64
N GLY A 188 7.74 36.68 -7.54
CA GLY A 188 7.65 38.09 -7.15
C GLY A 188 6.43 38.43 -6.28
N ALA A 189 5.30 37.73 -6.48
CA ALA A 189 4.13 37.88 -5.61
C ALA A 189 4.38 37.31 -4.21
N ILE A 190 5.13 36.20 -4.09
CA ILE A 190 5.50 35.60 -2.81
C ILE A 190 6.44 36.54 -2.04
N ASP A 191 7.45 37.11 -2.71
CA ASP A 191 8.36 38.10 -2.09
C ASP A 191 7.60 39.33 -1.57
N ALA A 192 6.64 39.84 -2.34
CA ALA A 192 5.79 40.95 -1.91
C ALA A 192 4.93 40.59 -0.67
N VAL A 193 4.39 39.36 -0.62
CA VAL A 193 3.65 38.88 0.54
C VAL A 193 4.56 38.74 1.76
N ALA A 194 5.80 38.29 1.60
CA ALA A 194 6.75 38.19 2.70
C ALA A 194 7.03 39.57 3.34
N VAL A 195 7.24 40.60 2.52
CA VAL A 195 7.44 41.98 3.01
C VAL A 195 6.18 42.53 3.68
N GLU A 196 4.98 42.28 3.13
CA GLU A 196 3.74 42.75 3.74
C GLU A 196 3.47 42.05 5.08
N VAL A 197 3.78 40.76 5.21
CA VAL A 197 3.66 40.02 6.48
C VAL A 197 4.64 40.56 7.53
N GLU A 198 5.88 40.85 7.15
CA GLU A 198 6.86 41.51 8.03
C GLU A 198 6.33 42.86 8.50
N ARG A 199 5.83 43.70 7.58
CA ARG A 199 5.26 45.02 7.89
C ARG A 199 4.02 44.94 8.79
N ILE A 200 3.13 43.96 8.55
CA ILE A 200 1.96 43.72 9.41
C ILE A 200 2.40 43.28 10.81
N GLY A 201 3.41 42.40 10.89
CA GLY A 201 4.00 41.96 12.16
C GLY A 201 4.59 43.12 12.96
N GLU A 202 5.31 44.02 12.29
CA GLU A 202 5.78 45.26 12.89
C GLU A 202 4.62 46.15 13.35
N GLY A 203 3.60 46.36 12.52
CA GLY A 203 2.42 47.14 12.88
C GLY A 203 1.70 46.61 14.13
N GLN A 204 1.57 45.29 14.24
CA GLN A 204 1.01 44.65 15.43
C GLN A 204 1.92 44.83 16.66
N ARG A 205 3.24 44.67 16.50
CA ARG A 205 4.21 44.91 17.58
C ARG A 205 4.19 46.36 18.07
N PHE A 206 4.12 47.33 17.15
CA PHE A 206 3.98 48.75 17.48
C PHE A 206 2.67 49.03 18.22
N LEU A 207 1.55 48.42 17.80
CA LEU A 207 0.26 48.58 18.49
C LEU A 207 0.32 48.05 19.93
N THR A 208 0.89 46.87 20.14
CA THR A 208 1.05 46.29 21.49
C THR A 208 1.96 47.15 22.37
N GLN A 209 3.08 47.63 21.82
CA GLN A 209 3.98 48.54 22.54
C GLN A 209 3.29 49.87 22.87
N ALA A 210 2.50 50.42 21.96
CA ALA A 210 1.75 51.66 22.18
C ALA A 210 0.66 51.49 23.26
N MET A 211 -0.11 50.39 23.22
CA MET A 211 -1.09 50.07 24.26
C MET A 211 -0.42 49.90 25.62
N THR A 212 0.69 49.17 25.67
CA THR A 212 1.46 48.95 26.91
C THR A 212 2.04 50.26 27.45
N ALA A 213 2.64 51.09 26.59
CA ALA A 213 3.17 52.40 26.97
C ALA A 213 2.07 53.35 27.47
N ASN A 214 0.86 53.30 26.88
CA ASN A 214 -0.29 54.07 27.34
C ASN A 214 -0.76 53.59 28.72
N LEU A 215 -0.82 52.28 28.94
CA LEU A 215 -1.19 51.67 30.22
C LEU A 215 -0.16 51.99 31.33
N GLN A 216 1.13 52.00 30.99
CA GLN A 216 2.22 52.42 31.88
C GLN A 216 2.12 53.91 32.25
N ARG A 217 1.73 54.76 31.29
CA ARG A 217 1.58 56.20 31.49
C ARG A 217 0.35 56.53 32.34
N SER A 218 -0.78 55.84 32.12
CA SER A 218 -1.99 56.02 32.93
C SER A 218 -1.84 55.51 34.36
N SER A 219 -1.15 54.39 34.57
CA SER A 219 -0.80 53.90 35.91
C SER A 219 0.19 54.82 36.64
N SER A 220 1.15 55.42 35.93
CA SER A 220 2.06 56.42 36.51
C SER A 220 1.35 57.72 36.90
N ALA A 221 0.26 58.09 36.21
CA ALA A 221 -0.57 59.24 36.57
C ALA A 221 -1.49 58.99 37.79
N LEU A 222 -1.88 57.72 38.03
CA LEU A 222 -2.65 57.32 39.20
C LEU A 222 -1.78 56.99 40.43
N GLY A 223 -0.48 56.76 40.23
CA GLY A 223 0.45 56.28 41.25
C GLY A 223 1.36 57.33 41.88
N ALA A 224 1.15 58.63 41.66
CA ALA A 224 1.94 59.67 42.32
C ALA A 224 1.58 59.74 43.82
N PRO A 225 2.47 59.36 44.74
CA PRO A 225 2.17 59.45 46.16
C PRO A 225 2.26 60.91 46.62
N LEU A 226 1.13 61.42 47.14
CA LEU A 226 1.12 62.55 48.07
C LEU A 226 1.81 62.09 49.37
N TYR A 227 3.14 62.18 49.42
CA TYR A 227 3.85 62.07 50.70
C TYR A 227 5.05 63.02 50.70
N GLU A 228 4.81 64.20 51.24
CA GLU A 228 5.82 65.07 51.81
C GLU A 228 6.09 64.59 53.24
N PRO A 229 7.35 64.26 53.60
CA PRO A 229 7.76 64.34 54.97
C PRO A 229 8.89 65.37 55.12
N ALA A 230 8.53 66.48 55.77
CA ALA A 230 9.46 67.29 56.52
C ALA A 230 10.09 66.45 57.64
N VAL A 231 11.43 66.39 57.73
CA VAL A 231 12.17 66.47 59.00
C VAL A 231 13.59 66.99 58.73
N ALA A 232 13.98 67.93 59.59
CA ALA A 232 15.25 68.59 59.71
C ALA A 232 16.45 67.66 59.92
N HIS A 233 17.63 68.09 59.41
CA HIS A 233 18.91 67.75 60.02
C HIS A 233 19.87 68.95 59.99
N SER A 234 19.95 69.58 61.17
CA SER A 234 21.18 69.94 61.89
C SER A 234 22.35 70.54 61.09
N ARG A 235 22.51 71.86 61.24
CA ARG A 235 23.80 72.56 61.25
C ARG A 235 24.56 72.18 62.53
N GLU A 236 25.76 71.64 62.40
CA GLU A 236 26.88 71.70 63.37
C GLU A 236 28.11 71.08 62.65
N ALA A 237 29.09 71.87 62.21
CA ALA A 237 30.24 72.36 62.99
C ALA A 237 31.30 71.27 63.27
N THR A 238 32.32 71.20 62.42
CA THR A 238 33.71 70.75 62.71
C THR A 238 34.53 70.97 61.42
N GLU A 239 35.26 72.06 61.23
CA GLU A 239 36.53 72.48 61.86
C GLU A 239 37.73 71.57 61.51
N ARG A 240 38.79 72.25 61.03
CA ARG A 240 40.21 71.85 60.86
C ARG A 240 40.60 71.22 59.51
N ARG A 241 41.76 71.50 58.94
CA ARG A 241 42.78 72.56 58.99
C ARG A 241 43.77 72.17 57.89
#